data_AF-A0A2D6AAE2-F1
#
_entry.id   AF-A0A2D6AAE2-F1
#
_cell.length_a   1.000
_cell.length_b   1.000
_cell.length_c   1.000
_cell.angle_alpha   90.00
_cell.angle_beta   90.00
_cell.angle_gamma   90.00
#
_symmetry.space_group_name_H-M   'P 1'
#
loop_
_entity.id
_entity.type
_entity.pdbx_description
1 polymer ?
#
loop_
_entity_poly.entity_id
_entity_poly.type
_entity_poly.pdbx_seq_one_letter_code
_entity_poly.pdbx_strand_id
1 'polypeptide(L)'
;MDEFKDLEDELRFEQKSVDTESIKSLVKSIANNQLEPTISFTEHSSTWNVSKRINFLALGIVTLPLLGLGLVFIYTALFDSGPFFEKCEIVEAKVYLAEQNVVVDYKIADDKIMKLKSIQLTNKSHIRQRVRDVGGETSSTTSHQYFLATDEQELELLSYHSSQSSEERRRIIKLISKFAKIANLKIPR
;
A
#
# COMPACT_ATOMS: atom_id res chain seq x y z
N MET A 1 -29.26 -33.55 -15.01
CA MET A 1 -27.93 -32.95 -15.12
C MET A 1 -28.11 -31.48 -14.83
N ASP A 2 -27.45 -30.99 -13.80
CA ASP A 2 -27.62 -29.63 -13.31
C ASP A 2 -26.49 -28.77 -13.88
N GLU A 3 -26.74 -28.17 -15.06
CA GLU A 3 -25.76 -27.38 -15.82
C GLU A 3 -25.23 -26.15 -15.04
N PHE A 4 -25.87 -25.79 -13.92
CA PHE A 4 -25.43 -24.72 -13.04
C PHE A 4 -24.44 -25.16 -11.96
N LYS A 5 -24.36 -26.47 -11.68
CA LYS A 5 -23.43 -27.01 -10.70
C LYS A 5 -21.99 -27.00 -11.22
N ASP A 6 -21.82 -27.31 -12.49
CA ASP A 6 -20.51 -27.25 -13.16
C ASP A 6 -20.03 -25.79 -13.27
N LEU A 7 -20.93 -24.82 -13.45
CA LEU A 7 -20.64 -23.37 -13.43
C LEU A 7 -20.30 -22.83 -12.03
N GLU A 8 -20.94 -23.33 -10.96
CA GLU A 8 -20.56 -22.99 -9.58
C GLU A 8 -19.21 -23.61 -9.19
N ASP A 9 -18.92 -24.82 -9.64
CA ASP A 9 -17.63 -25.47 -9.42
C ASP A 9 -16.51 -24.80 -10.26
N GLU A 10 -16.81 -24.32 -11.48
CA GLU A 10 -15.88 -23.54 -12.32
C GLU A 10 -15.65 -22.11 -11.77
N LEU A 11 -16.66 -21.49 -11.14
CA LEU A 11 -16.52 -20.22 -10.38
C LEU A 11 -15.75 -20.40 -9.06
N ARG A 12 -15.74 -21.59 -8.47
CA ARG A 12 -14.92 -21.94 -7.30
C ARG A 12 -13.45 -22.20 -7.66
N PHE A 13 -13.10 -22.31 -8.94
CA PHE A 13 -11.82 -22.86 -9.39
C PHE A 13 -10.62 -21.90 -9.45
N GLU A 14 -10.71 -20.64 -9.02
CA GLU A 14 -9.50 -19.77 -8.96
C GLU A 14 -9.33 -19.00 -7.64
N GLN A 15 -9.84 -19.53 -6.54
CA GLN A 15 -9.30 -19.16 -5.23
C GLN A 15 -8.00 -19.94 -4.98
N LYS A 16 -7.00 -19.76 -5.85
CA LYS A 16 -5.62 -20.15 -5.56
C LYS A 16 -5.25 -19.37 -4.31
N SER A 17 -5.18 -20.04 -3.16
CA SER A 17 -4.57 -19.44 -1.98
C SER A 17 -3.18 -19.01 -2.41
N VAL A 18 -2.97 -17.72 -2.58
CA VAL A 18 -1.69 -17.22 -3.09
C VAL A 18 -0.67 -17.48 -1.99
N ASP A 19 0.22 -18.40 -2.27
CA ASP A 19 1.28 -18.80 -1.34
C ASP A 19 2.15 -17.58 -1.03
N THR A 20 2.49 -17.40 0.24
CA THR A 20 3.20 -16.22 0.71
C THR A 20 4.60 -16.14 0.09
N GLU A 21 5.27 -17.28 -0.17
CA GLU A 21 6.56 -17.29 -0.87
C GLU A 21 6.42 -16.84 -2.32
N SER A 22 5.35 -17.24 -2.99
CA SER A 22 5.02 -16.76 -4.33
C SER A 22 4.85 -15.23 -4.37
N ILE A 23 4.15 -14.64 -3.39
CA ILE A 23 4.01 -13.16 -3.29
C ILE A 23 5.36 -12.50 -3.03
N LYS A 24 6.20 -13.06 -2.14
CA LYS A 24 7.54 -12.53 -1.88
C LYS A 24 8.38 -12.51 -3.15
N SER A 25 8.32 -13.57 -3.96
CA SER A 25 9.04 -13.64 -5.24
C SER A 25 8.54 -12.59 -6.23
N LEU A 26 7.22 -12.40 -6.33
CA LEU A 26 6.62 -11.37 -7.19
C LEU A 26 7.05 -9.97 -6.76
N VAL A 27 6.99 -9.67 -5.46
CA VAL A 27 7.42 -8.37 -4.90
C VAL A 27 8.88 -8.09 -5.21
N LYS A 28 9.77 -9.08 -5.04
CA LYS A 28 11.18 -8.94 -5.41
C LYS A 28 11.37 -8.68 -6.89
N SER A 29 10.61 -9.37 -7.75
CA SER A 29 10.67 -9.18 -9.19
C SER A 29 10.23 -7.78 -9.60
N ILE A 30 9.20 -7.24 -8.95
CA ILE A 30 8.72 -5.87 -9.17
C ILE A 30 9.76 -4.85 -8.69
N ALA A 31 10.31 -5.03 -7.48
CA ALA A 31 11.34 -4.14 -6.93
C ALA A 31 12.61 -4.10 -7.81
N ASN A 32 12.96 -5.22 -8.44
CA ASN A 32 14.11 -5.33 -9.33
C ASN A 32 13.80 -4.95 -10.79
N ASN A 33 12.63 -4.35 -11.08
CA ASN A 33 12.18 -3.96 -12.42
C ASN A 33 12.12 -5.13 -13.43
N GLN A 34 11.97 -6.37 -12.94
CA GLN A 34 11.84 -7.57 -13.78
C GLN A 34 10.38 -7.85 -14.14
N LEU A 35 9.44 -7.32 -13.37
CA LEU A 35 8.00 -7.48 -13.55
C LEU A 35 7.29 -6.13 -13.36
N GLU A 36 6.51 -5.70 -14.34
CA GLU A 36 5.67 -4.51 -14.19
C GLU A 36 4.33 -4.88 -13.54
N PRO A 37 3.89 -4.18 -12.49
CA PRO A 37 2.58 -4.39 -11.90
C PRO A 37 1.47 -3.89 -12.83
N THR A 38 0.29 -4.52 -12.79
CA THR A 38 -0.85 -4.08 -13.61
C THR A 38 -1.29 -2.66 -13.25
N ILE A 39 -1.28 -2.33 -11.96
CA ILE A 39 -1.50 -0.97 -11.45
C ILE A 39 -0.55 -0.71 -10.29
N SER A 40 0.15 0.42 -10.34
CA SER A 40 0.86 1.01 -9.20
C SER A 40 0.00 2.14 -8.61
N PHE A 41 -0.32 2.06 -7.32
CA PHE A 41 -1.06 3.09 -6.61
C PHE A 41 -0.10 4.12 -6.03
N THR A 42 0.87 3.64 -5.28
CA THR A 42 1.90 4.44 -4.62
C THR A 42 3.23 3.76 -4.80
N GLU A 43 4.26 4.54 -5.07
CA GLU A 43 5.63 4.08 -5.15
C GLU A 43 6.52 5.19 -4.63
N HIS A 44 7.29 4.88 -3.59
CA HIS A 44 8.23 5.80 -2.99
C HIS A 44 9.56 5.08 -2.76
N SER A 45 10.60 5.59 -3.41
CA SER A 45 11.99 5.17 -3.22
C SER A 45 12.73 6.19 -2.37
N SER A 46 13.41 5.74 -1.32
CA SER A 46 14.25 6.60 -0.49
C SER A 46 15.61 5.96 -0.24
N THR A 47 16.68 6.74 -0.45
CA THR A 47 18.05 6.29 -0.18
C THR A 47 18.45 6.67 1.24
N TRP A 48 18.81 5.66 2.04
CA TRP A 48 19.30 5.82 3.40
C TRP A 48 20.79 5.50 3.45
N ASN A 49 21.54 6.40 4.08
CA ASN A 49 22.97 6.21 4.34
C ASN A 49 23.23 6.27 5.85
N VAL A 50 24.41 5.79 6.24
CA VAL A 50 24.84 5.73 7.63
C VAL A 50 24.76 7.11 8.31
N SER A 51 25.19 8.17 7.62
CA SER A 51 25.15 9.54 8.17
C SER A 51 23.73 10.01 8.50
N LYS A 52 22.75 9.77 7.62
CA LYS A 52 21.34 10.10 7.89
C LYS A 52 20.82 9.34 9.11
N ARG A 53 21.14 8.05 9.23
CA ARG A 53 20.69 7.23 10.38
C ARG A 53 21.31 7.69 11.69
N ILE A 54 22.61 7.99 11.69
CA ILE A 54 23.30 8.55 12.86
C ILE A 54 22.68 9.90 13.24
N ASN A 55 22.37 10.76 12.27
CA ASN A 55 21.72 12.04 12.55
C ASN A 55 20.33 11.87 13.18
N PHE A 56 19.50 10.96 12.66
CA PHE A 56 18.20 10.65 13.25
C PHE A 56 18.34 10.05 14.66
N LEU A 57 19.32 9.17 14.86
CA LEU A 57 19.60 8.58 16.17
C LEU A 57 20.04 9.65 17.18
N ALA A 58 20.97 10.52 16.80
CA ALA A 58 21.45 11.63 17.63
C ALA A 58 20.31 12.61 17.97
N LEU A 59 19.50 12.98 16.97
CA LEU A 59 18.32 13.82 17.18
C LEU A 59 17.33 13.13 18.14
N GLY A 60 17.13 11.83 17.99
CA GLY A 60 16.29 11.03 18.87
C GLY A 60 16.78 11.02 20.31
N ILE A 61 18.09 10.87 20.54
CA ILE A 61 18.67 10.94 21.89
C ILE A 61 18.49 12.34 22.49
N VAL A 62 18.75 13.40 21.73
CA VAL A 62 18.62 14.79 22.20
C VAL A 62 17.17 15.15 22.53
N THR A 63 16.21 14.64 21.76
CA THR A 63 14.77 14.92 21.92
C THR A 63 14.05 13.92 22.83
N LEU A 64 14.73 12.87 23.30
CA LEU A 64 14.16 11.88 24.22
C LEU A 64 13.55 12.49 25.50
N PRO A 65 14.16 13.52 26.14
CA PRO A 65 13.60 14.16 27.34
C PRO A 65 12.27 14.88 27.09
N LEU A 66 11.92 15.20 25.84
CA LEU A 66 10.68 15.88 25.47
C LEU A 66 9.55 14.86 25.31
N LEU A 67 9.10 14.29 26.43
CA LEU A 67 7.96 13.37 26.49
C LEU A 67 8.11 12.11 25.61
N GLY A 68 9.35 11.65 25.39
CA GLY A 68 9.61 10.45 24.59
C GLY A 68 9.48 10.64 23.08
N LEU A 69 9.35 11.87 22.57
CA LEU A 69 9.34 12.17 21.13
C LEU A 69 10.58 11.62 20.42
N GLY A 70 11.71 11.58 21.14
CA GLY A 70 12.96 10.97 20.67
C GLY A 70 12.83 9.51 20.22
N LEU A 71 11.90 8.74 20.80
CA LEU A 71 11.67 7.35 20.45
C LEU A 71 11.25 7.17 18.98
N VAL A 72 10.51 8.13 18.42
CA VAL A 72 10.08 8.08 17.01
C VAL A 72 11.29 8.14 16.09
N PHE A 73 12.21 9.07 16.33
CA PHE A 73 13.42 9.22 15.53
C PHE A 73 14.35 8.03 15.67
N ILE A 74 14.50 7.49 16.88
CA ILE A 74 15.27 6.27 17.15
C ILE A 74 14.65 5.08 16.41
N TYR A 75 13.32 4.94 16.46
CA TYR A 75 12.60 3.86 15.77
C TYR A 75 12.81 3.93 14.26
N THR A 76 12.65 5.10 13.65
CA THR A 76 12.89 5.28 12.22
C THR A 76 14.33 4.94 11.84
N ALA A 77 15.30 5.38 12.64
CA ALA A 77 16.72 5.11 12.39
C ALA A 77 17.07 3.61 12.49
N LEU A 78 16.50 2.88 13.44
CA LEU A 78 16.88 1.49 13.73
C LEU A 78 16.04 0.46 12.99
N PHE A 79 14.74 0.69 12.84
CA PHE A 79 13.79 -0.34 12.39
C PHE A 79 13.17 -0.05 11.03
N ASP A 80 13.07 1.22 10.64
CA ASP A 80 12.31 1.61 9.45
C ASP A 80 13.20 2.02 8.26
N SER A 81 14.53 1.99 8.45
CA SER A 81 15.53 2.48 7.48
C SER A 81 16.45 1.41 6.88
N GLY A 82 16.09 0.12 6.98
CA GLY A 82 16.92 -0.99 6.49
C GLY A 82 18.18 -1.24 7.36
N PRO A 83 19.20 -1.94 6.83
CA PRO A 83 20.45 -2.21 7.56
C PRO A 83 21.16 -0.92 8.01
N PHE A 84 21.56 -0.84 9.28
CA PHE A 84 22.04 0.42 9.87
C PHE A 84 23.37 0.91 9.28
N PHE A 85 24.33 0.01 9.12
CA PHE A 85 25.72 0.32 8.75
C PHE A 85 25.97 0.37 7.24
N GLU A 86 24.95 0.14 6.42
CA GLU A 86 25.08 0.06 4.97
C GLU A 86 24.24 1.13 4.29
N LYS A 87 24.66 1.59 3.12
CA LYS A 87 23.79 2.39 2.26
C LYS A 87 22.76 1.44 1.66
N CYS A 88 21.47 1.73 1.85
CA CYS A 88 20.40 0.93 1.27
C CYS A 88 19.38 1.81 0.56
N GLU A 89 18.71 1.22 -0.41
CA GLU A 89 17.52 1.78 -1.02
C GLU A 89 16.29 1.12 -0.41
N ILE A 90 15.33 1.95 -0.02
CA ILE A 90 14.06 1.49 0.52
C ILE A 90 12.97 1.85 -0.47
N VAL A 91 12.29 0.82 -0.96
CA VAL A 91 11.12 0.97 -1.84
C VAL A 91 9.89 0.58 -1.04
N GLU A 92 8.98 1.54 -0.87
CA GLU A 92 7.64 1.30 -0.35
C GLU A 92 6.65 1.48 -1.50
N ALA A 93 5.87 0.43 -1.77
CA ALA A 93 4.93 0.47 -2.87
C ALA A 93 3.65 -0.30 -2.57
N LYS A 94 2.60 0.13 -3.26
CA LYS A 94 1.30 -0.53 -3.26
C LYS A 94 0.87 -0.78 -4.68
N VAL A 95 0.67 -2.05 -5.01
CA VAL A 95 0.46 -2.51 -6.38
C VAL A 95 -0.69 -3.50 -6.46
N TYR A 96 -1.31 -3.59 -7.63
CA TYR A 96 -2.27 -4.62 -7.98
C TYR A 96 -1.71 -5.52 -9.08
N LEU A 97 -1.78 -6.83 -8.86
CA LEU A 97 -1.35 -7.86 -9.79
C LEU A 97 -2.60 -8.60 -10.28
N ALA A 98 -2.99 -8.35 -11.54
CA ALA A 98 -4.24 -8.89 -12.09
C ALA A 98 -4.21 -10.40 -12.26
N GLU A 99 -3.07 -10.98 -12.63
CA GLU A 99 -2.93 -12.43 -12.81
C GLU A 99 -3.20 -13.22 -11.54
N GLN A 100 -2.78 -12.69 -10.38
CA GLN A 100 -3.01 -13.30 -9.08
C GLN A 100 -4.22 -12.68 -8.37
N ASN A 101 -4.90 -11.72 -9.00
CA ASN A 101 -6.04 -10.98 -8.45
C ASN A 101 -5.80 -10.47 -7.00
N VAL A 102 -4.61 -9.89 -6.76
CA VAL A 102 -4.14 -9.53 -5.41
C VAL A 102 -3.62 -8.10 -5.36
N VAL A 103 -3.94 -7.38 -4.28
CA VAL A 103 -3.32 -6.10 -3.96
C VAL A 103 -2.24 -6.32 -2.91
N VAL A 104 -1.04 -5.82 -3.17
CA VAL A 104 0.13 -5.98 -2.31
C VAL A 104 0.64 -4.61 -1.86
N ASP A 105 0.74 -4.41 -0.56
CA ASP A 105 1.40 -3.29 0.11
C ASP A 105 2.70 -3.84 0.71
N TYR A 106 3.84 -3.39 0.19
CA TYR A 106 5.14 -3.90 0.58
C TYR A 106 6.16 -2.79 0.82
N LYS A 107 7.13 -3.12 1.67
CA LYS A 107 8.34 -2.34 1.89
C LYS A 107 9.53 -3.27 1.78
N ILE A 108 10.46 -2.95 0.89
CA ILE A 108 11.71 -3.70 0.69
C ILE A 108 12.89 -2.77 0.91
N ALA A 109 13.93 -3.27 1.56
CA ALA A 109 15.23 -2.62 1.66
C ALA A 109 16.24 -3.52 0.97
N ASP A 110 16.78 -3.05 -0.16
CA ASP A 110 17.55 -3.82 -1.12
C ASP A 110 16.80 -5.12 -1.50
N ASP A 111 17.17 -6.28 -0.95
CA ASP A 111 16.50 -7.58 -1.20
C ASP A 111 15.66 -8.11 -0.03
N LYS A 112 15.63 -7.38 1.09
CA LYS A 112 14.96 -7.80 2.32
C LYS A 112 13.58 -7.18 2.42
N ILE A 113 12.56 -8.03 2.38
CA ILE A 113 11.18 -7.63 2.62
C ILE A 113 11.03 -7.26 4.10
N MET A 114 10.75 -5.99 4.37
CA MET A 114 10.53 -5.43 5.71
C MET A 114 9.06 -5.45 6.11
N LYS A 115 8.17 -5.19 5.15
CA LYS A 115 6.71 -5.24 5.31
C LYS A 115 6.11 -5.92 4.10
N LEU A 116 5.16 -6.80 4.33
CA LEU A 116 4.37 -7.41 3.28
C LEU A 116 2.94 -7.63 3.78
N LYS A 117 2.00 -6.94 3.15
CA LYS A 117 0.57 -7.17 3.33
C LYS A 117 -0.05 -7.42 1.97
N SER A 118 -0.72 -8.55 1.82
CA SER A 118 -1.43 -8.92 0.60
C SER A 118 -2.91 -9.12 0.90
N ILE A 119 -3.76 -8.60 0.03
CA ILE A 119 -5.21 -8.80 0.08
C ILE A 119 -5.65 -9.43 -1.23
N GLN A 120 -6.14 -10.66 -1.13
CA GLN A 120 -6.76 -11.37 -2.24
C GLN A 120 -8.13 -10.75 -2.54
N LEU A 121 -8.38 -10.43 -3.80
CA LEU A 121 -9.70 -9.98 -4.21
C LEU A 121 -10.66 -11.16 -4.33
N THR A 122 -11.85 -10.97 -3.76
CA THR A 122 -12.96 -11.91 -3.79
C THR A 122 -14.18 -11.25 -4.41
N ASN A 123 -15.22 -12.03 -4.72
CA ASN A 123 -16.50 -11.51 -5.23
C ASN A 123 -17.20 -10.50 -4.28
N LYS A 124 -16.81 -10.44 -3.01
CA LYS A 124 -17.33 -9.48 -2.02
C LYS A 124 -16.46 -8.24 -1.87
N SER A 125 -15.30 -8.23 -2.52
CA SER A 125 -14.40 -7.09 -2.50
C SER A 125 -15.05 -5.89 -3.19
N HIS A 126 -14.89 -4.70 -2.61
CA HIS A 126 -15.42 -3.46 -3.16
C HIS A 126 -14.54 -2.27 -2.78
N ILE A 127 -14.68 -1.18 -3.53
CA ILE A 127 -13.99 0.07 -3.21
C ILE A 127 -14.89 0.90 -2.32
N ARG A 128 -14.42 1.25 -1.12
CA ARG A 128 -15.12 2.14 -0.21
C ARG A 128 -14.49 3.52 -0.25
N GLN A 129 -15.31 4.56 -0.40
CA GLN A 129 -14.87 5.94 -0.22
C GLN A 129 -15.20 6.41 1.19
N ARG A 130 -14.24 7.05 1.86
CA ARG A 130 -14.44 7.76 3.11
C ARG A 130 -14.09 9.23 2.91
N VAL A 131 -14.98 10.11 3.35
CA VAL A 131 -14.73 11.55 3.39
C VAL A 131 -14.68 11.96 4.85
N ARG A 132 -13.59 12.62 5.24
CA ARG A 132 -13.40 13.11 6.61
C ARG A 132 -13.10 14.59 6.58
N ASP A 133 -13.77 15.37 7.41
CA ASP A 133 -13.36 16.75 7.68
C ASP A 133 -12.10 16.73 8.56
N VAL A 134 -11.03 17.34 8.06
CA VAL A 134 -9.73 17.48 8.74
C VAL A 134 -9.50 18.94 9.18
N GLY A 135 -10.55 19.75 9.09
CA GLY A 135 -10.55 21.17 9.39
C GLY A 135 -10.73 21.52 10.87
N GLY A 136 -10.06 22.58 11.33
CA GLY A 136 -10.45 23.31 12.55
C GLY A 136 -11.59 24.29 12.27
N GLU A 137 -12.06 25.01 13.30
CA GLU A 137 -13.22 25.94 13.21
C GLU A 137 -13.18 26.95 12.06
N THR A 138 -11.99 27.27 11.53
CA THR A 138 -11.78 28.32 10.53
C THR A 138 -11.41 27.81 9.13
N SER A 139 -11.19 26.51 8.92
CA SER A 139 -10.89 25.97 7.58
C SER A 139 -11.53 24.60 7.37
N SER A 140 -12.36 24.44 6.34
CA SER A 140 -12.96 23.15 5.99
C SER A 140 -12.11 22.44 4.93
N THR A 141 -11.06 21.75 5.36
CA THR A 141 -10.34 20.82 4.48
C THR A 141 -10.96 19.44 4.63
N THR A 142 -11.39 18.83 3.53
CA THR A 142 -11.83 17.42 3.52
C THR A 142 -10.69 16.54 3.06
N SER A 143 -10.57 15.35 3.66
CA SER A 143 -9.76 14.25 3.15
C SER A 143 -10.68 13.22 2.52
N HIS A 144 -10.37 12.87 1.26
CA HIS A 144 -11.02 11.80 0.53
C HIS A 144 -10.07 10.60 0.50
N GLN A 145 -10.50 9.50 1.08
CA GLN A 145 -9.72 8.26 1.16
C GLN A 145 -10.47 7.14 0.43
N TYR A 146 -9.75 6.38 -0.40
CA TYR A 146 -10.28 5.20 -1.08
C TYR A 146 -9.67 3.95 -0.47
N PHE A 147 -10.52 3.03 -0.08
CA PHE A 147 -10.14 1.77 0.52
C PHE A 147 -10.58 0.60 -0.35
N LEU A 148 -9.74 -0.42 -0.42
CA LEU A 148 -10.17 -1.77 -0.77
C LEU A 148 -10.74 -2.42 0.48
N ALA A 149 -12.03 -2.74 0.46
CA ALA A 149 -12.70 -3.43 1.55
C ALA A 149 -13.02 -4.86 1.12
N THR A 150 -12.70 -5.80 2.01
CA THR A 150 -13.09 -7.21 1.97
C THR A 150 -13.91 -7.52 3.22
N ASP A 151 -14.45 -8.74 3.35
CA ASP A 151 -15.19 -9.16 4.55
C ASP A 151 -14.32 -9.12 5.82
N GLU A 152 -13.00 -9.32 5.68
CA GLU A 152 -12.09 -9.50 6.81
C GLU A 152 -11.21 -8.27 7.07
N GLN A 153 -10.88 -7.51 6.03
CA GLN A 153 -9.85 -6.49 6.07
C GLN A 153 -10.16 -5.28 5.18
N GLU A 154 -9.68 -4.13 5.60
CA GLU A 154 -9.65 -2.89 4.82
C GLU A 154 -8.19 -2.49 4.56
N LEU A 155 -7.90 -1.98 3.36
CA LEU A 155 -6.61 -1.43 2.97
C LEU A 155 -6.82 -0.10 2.24
N GLU A 156 -6.21 0.96 2.75
CA GLU A 156 -6.21 2.25 2.05
C GLU A 156 -5.42 2.11 0.75
N LEU A 157 -6.03 2.45 -0.39
CA LEU A 157 -5.37 2.45 -1.69
C LEU A 157 -4.69 3.80 -1.92
N LEU A 158 -5.48 4.87 -1.89
CA LEU A 158 -5.08 6.25 -2.19
C LEU A 158 -5.92 7.24 -1.38
N SER A 159 -5.34 8.40 -1.08
CA SER A 159 -6.05 9.52 -0.48
C SER A 159 -5.61 10.85 -1.06
N TYR A 160 -6.49 11.84 -0.98
CA TYR A 160 -6.19 13.24 -1.30
C TYR A 160 -6.95 14.20 -0.41
N HIS A 161 -6.41 15.40 -0.22
CA HIS A 161 -7.06 16.52 0.46
C HIS A 161 -7.75 17.45 -0.53
N SER A 162 -8.84 18.09 -0.13
CA SER A 162 -9.55 19.07 -0.96
C SER A 162 -8.70 20.29 -1.34
N SER A 163 -7.65 20.56 -0.56
CA SER A 163 -6.65 21.60 -0.85
C SER A 163 -5.64 21.22 -1.94
N GLN A 164 -5.54 19.94 -2.31
CA GLN A 164 -4.66 19.50 -3.41
C GLN A 164 -5.20 19.93 -4.78
N SER A 165 -4.30 19.92 -5.77
CA SER A 165 -4.63 20.39 -7.11
C SER A 165 -5.76 19.56 -7.74
N SER A 166 -6.56 20.21 -8.59
CA SER A 166 -7.62 19.53 -9.33
C SER A 166 -7.10 18.39 -10.23
N GLU A 167 -5.85 18.49 -10.68
CA GLU A 167 -5.17 17.48 -11.49
C GLU A 167 -4.86 16.22 -10.68
N GLU A 168 -4.32 16.38 -9.47
CA GLU A 168 -4.02 15.26 -8.58
C GLU A 168 -5.30 14.49 -8.20
N ARG A 169 -6.35 15.24 -7.87
CA ARG A 169 -7.69 14.67 -7.64
C ARG A 169 -8.20 13.88 -8.84
N ARG A 170 -8.11 14.44 -10.06
CA ARG A 170 -8.54 13.75 -11.29
C ARG A 170 -7.71 12.50 -11.55
N ARG A 171 -6.39 12.56 -11.32
CA ARG A 171 -5.48 11.42 -11.46
C ARG A 171 -5.89 10.27 -10.54
N ILE A 172 -6.14 10.56 -9.26
CA ILE A 172 -6.53 9.54 -8.28
C ILE A 172 -7.89 8.92 -8.64
N ILE A 173 -8.90 9.74 -8.94
CA ILE A 173 -10.23 9.23 -9.31
C ILE A 173 -10.15 8.35 -10.57
N LYS A 174 -9.38 8.77 -11.58
CA LYS A 174 -9.16 8.00 -12.81
C LYS A 174 -8.47 6.67 -12.52
N LEU A 175 -7.47 6.66 -11.64
CA LEU A 175 -6.73 5.47 -11.27
C LEU A 175 -7.60 4.46 -10.49
N ILE A 176 -8.37 4.93 -9.51
CA ILE A 176 -9.33 4.11 -8.75
C ILE A 176 -10.40 3.54 -9.67
N SER A 177 -10.94 4.34 -10.59
CA SER A 177 -11.94 3.88 -11.56
C SER A 177 -11.38 2.86 -12.53
N LYS A 178 -10.12 3.04 -12.99
CA LYS A 178 -9.41 2.06 -13.81
C LYS A 178 -9.21 0.75 -13.05
N PHE A 179 -8.76 0.82 -11.79
CA PHE A 179 -8.61 -0.35 -10.94
C PHE A 179 -9.92 -1.10 -10.74
N ALA A 180 -10.98 -0.40 -10.33
CA ALA A 180 -12.29 -1.02 -10.13
C ALA A 180 -12.81 -1.71 -11.39
N LYS A 181 -12.59 -1.12 -12.57
CA LYS A 181 -12.97 -1.73 -13.84
C LYS A 181 -12.16 -3.01 -14.15
N ILE A 182 -10.85 -2.97 -13.99
CA ILE A 182 -9.97 -4.12 -14.31
C ILE A 182 -10.21 -5.26 -13.32
N ALA A 183 -10.39 -4.94 -12.04
CA ALA A 183 -10.62 -5.91 -10.98
C ALA A 183 -12.10 -6.30 -10.81
N ASN A 184 -12.99 -5.81 -11.67
CA ASN A 184 -14.44 -6.04 -11.61
C ASN A 184 -15.08 -5.72 -10.23
N LEU A 185 -14.64 -4.63 -9.61
CA LEU A 185 -15.09 -4.20 -8.28
C LEU A 185 -16.18 -3.14 -8.38
N LYS A 186 -17.15 -3.22 -7.46
CA LYS A 186 -18.17 -2.18 -7.30
C LYS A 186 -17.59 -1.00 -6.49
N ILE A 187 -18.01 0.20 -6.87
CA ILE A 187 -17.85 1.42 -6.07
C ILE A 187 -19.26 1.77 -5.57
N PRO A 188 -19.62 1.45 -4.32
CA PRO A 188 -20.89 1.85 -3.74
C PRO A 188 -21.01 3.37 -3.81
N ARG A 189 -22.16 3.87 -4.28
CA ARG A 189 -22.48 5.30 -4.29
C ARG A 189 -22.95 5.76 -2.92
#